data_AF-A0A060CJ58-F1
#
_entry.id   AF-A0A060CJ58-F1
#
_cell.length_a   1.000
_cell.length_b   1.000
_cell.length_c   1.000
_cell.angle_alpha   90.00
_cell.angle_beta   90.00
_cell.angle_gamma   90.00
#
_symmetry.space_group_name_H-M   'P 1'
#
loop_
_entity.id
_entity.type
_entity.pdbx_description
1 polymer ?
#
loop_
_entity_poly.entity_id
_entity_poly.type
_entity_poly.pdbx_seq_one_letter_code
_entity_poly.pdbx_strand_id
1 'polypeptide(L)'
;MILNGAVEAVVNEGIPVIASAGNDGKSACDFSPGSAKGSLTIGALDAQDRIASFSNWGPCVDIFTSGVSVETTSLRGGASTYKSGTSLSAG
;
A
#
# COMPACT_ATOMS: atom_id res chain seq x y z
N MET A 1 0.89 -17.77 -5.28
CA MET A 1 1.63 -16.53 -5.59
C MET A 1 3.06 -16.68 -5.09
N ILE A 2 4.04 -16.78 -5.99
CA ILE A 2 5.47 -16.97 -5.65
C ILE A 2 6.03 -15.80 -4.83
N LEU A 3 5.53 -14.59 -5.06
CA LEU A 3 5.97 -13.39 -4.34
C LEU A 3 5.57 -13.40 -2.85
N ASN A 4 4.40 -13.94 -2.48
CA ASN A 4 4.02 -14.04 -1.06
C ASN A 4 4.97 -14.93 -0.28
N GLY A 5 5.39 -16.07 -0.84
CA GLY A 5 6.36 -16.95 -0.20
C GLY A 5 7.71 -16.28 0.06
N ALA A 6 8.16 -15.40 -0.85
CA ALA A 6 9.38 -14.62 -0.65
C ALA A 6 9.21 -13.57 0.47
N VAL A 7 8.07 -12.88 0.50
CA VAL A 7 7.76 -11.89 1.56
C VAL A 7 7.65 -12.57 2.93
N GLU A 8 6.93 -13.68 3.00
CA GLU A 8 6.75 -14.46 4.23
C GLU A 8 8.09 -15.01 4.75
N ALA A 9 8.99 -15.44 3.86
CA ALA A 9 10.33 -15.85 4.27
C ALA A 9 11.11 -14.69 4.94
N VAL A 10 11.04 -13.49 4.36
CA VAL A 10 11.70 -12.30 4.93
C VAL A 10 11.09 -11.92 6.29
N VAL A 11 9.76 -11.97 6.40
CA VAL A 11 9.06 -11.71 7.68
C VAL A 11 9.45 -12.73 8.75
N ASN A 12 9.57 -14.01 8.39
CA ASN A 12 9.96 -15.07 9.33
C ASN A 12 11.40 -14.92 9.85
N GLU A 13 12.28 -14.26 9.10
CA GLU A 13 13.63 -13.86 9.55
C GLU A 13 13.60 -12.62 10.46
N GLY A 14 12.42 -12.13 10.83
CA GLY A 14 12.23 -10.98 11.72
C GLY A 14 12.36 -9.62 11.03
N ILE A 15 12.37 -9.58 9.69
CA ILE A 15 12.44 -8.33 8.93
C ILE A 15 11.01 -7.85 8.65
N PRO A 16 10.59 -6.68 9.18
CA PRO A 16 9.26 -6.16 8.92
C PRO A 16 9.10 -5.76 7.46
N VAL A 17 7.97 -6.13 6.85
CA VAL A 17 7.62 -5.77 5.48
C VAL A 17 6.35 -4.94 5.48
N ILE A 18 6.39 -3.79 4.84
CA ILE A 18 5.24 -2.92 4.61
C ILE A 18 4.89 -3.01 3.12
N ALA A 19 3.63 -3.36 2.83
CA ALA A 19 3.13 -3.57 1.49
C ALA A 19 2.00 -2.60 1.17
N SER A 20 1.94 -2.10 -0.06
CA SER A 20 0.77 -1.38 -0.54
C SER A 20 -0.37 -2.35 -0.87
N ALA A 21 -1.61 -2.02 -0.53
CA ALA A 21 -2.79 -2.83 -0.86
C ALA A 21 -3.01 -2.99 -2.38
N GLY A 22 -2.58 -2.01 -3.18
CA GLY A 22 -2.80 -1.95 -4.64
C GLY A 22 -3.86 -0.93 -5.03
N ASN A 23 -3.89 -0.56 -6.33
CA ASN A 23 -4.64 0.59 -6.84
C ASN A 23 -5.74 0.20 -7.86
N ASP A 24 -6.34 -0.98 -7.69
CA ASP A 24 -7.30 -1.56 -8.65
C ASP A 24 -8.76 -1.48 -8.19
N GLY A 25 -9.04 -0.94 -7.00
CA GLY A 25 -10.38 -0.90 -6.41
C GLY A 25 -10.98 -2.28 -6.12
N LYS A 26 -10.12 -3.29 -5.91
CA LYS A 26 -10.48 -4.72 -5.76
C LYS A 26 -10.04 -5.26 -4.40
N SER A 27 -10.32 -6.54 -4.15
CA SER A 27 -9.83 -7.24 -2.96
C SER A 27 -8.30 -7.27 -2.96
N ALA A 28 -7.66 -6.73 -1.92
CA ALA A 28 -6.20 -6.77 -1.75
C ALA A 28 -5.67 -8.21 -1.67
N CYS A 29 -6.51 -9.15 -1.28
CA CYS A 29 -6.17 -10.58 -1.22
C CYS A 29 -5.83 -11.18 -2.59
N ASP A 30 -6.25 -10.54 -3.69
CA ASP A 30 -5.97 -10.99 -5.05
C ASP A 30 -4.60 -10.51 -5.58
N PHE A 31 -3.86 -9.74 -4.78
CA PHE A 31 -2.63 -9.08 -5.20
C PHE A 31 -1.46 -9.41 -4.29
N SER A 32 -0.28 -9.58 -4.88
CA SER A 32 1.00 -9.64 -4.14
C SER A 32 1.73 -8.30 -4.27
N PRO A 33 2.45 -7.83 -3.23
CA PRO A 33 2.63 -8.47 -1.93
C PRO A 33 1.51 -8.21 -0.91
N GLY A 34 0.48 -7.42 -1.23
CA GLY A 34 -0.59 -7.03 -0.28
C GLY A 34 -1.39 -8.18 0.36
N SER A 35 -1.32 -9.39 -0.20
CA SER A 35 -1.92 -10.61 0.35
C SER A 35 -0.94 -11.52 1.11
N ALA A 36 0.34 -11.14 1.22
CA ALA A 36 1.34 -11.93 1.92
C ALA A 36 1.08 -11.91 3.44
N LYS A 37 1.19 -13.07 4.10
CA LYS A 37 0.96 -13.12 5.54
C LYS A 37 2.12 -12.49 6.30
N GLY A 38 1.80 -11.78 7.37
CA GLY A 38 2.80 -11.16 8.25
C GLY A 38 3.45 -9.89 7.69
N SER A 39 3.17 -9.49 6.44
CA SER A 39 3.42 -8.11 6.00
C SER A 39 2.31 -7.19 6.50
N LEU A 40 2.66 -5.94 6.78
CA LEU A 40 1.70 -4.89 7.07
C LEU A 40 1.20 -4.28 5.76
N THR A 41 -0.05 -4.60 5.37
CA THR A 41 -0.66 -4.11 4.15
C THR A 41 -1.44 -2.81 4.39
N ILE A 42 -1.09 -1.76 3.66
CA ILE A 42 -1.64 -0.42 3.83
C ILE A 42 -2.48 0.02 2.63
N GLY A 43 -3.74 0.38 2.89
CA GLY A 43 -4.67 0.99 1.93
C GLY A 43 -4.67 2.52 1.97
N ALA A 44 -5.31 3.15 0.98
CA ALA A 44 -5.32 4.60 0.82
C ALA A 44 -6.66 5.24 1.20
N LEU A 45 -6.60 6.32 1.98
CA LEU A 45 -7.70 7.24 2.29
C LEU A 45 -7.57 8.56 1.53
N ASP A 46 -8.71 9.19 1.28
CA ASP A 46 -8.80 10.58 0.87
C ASP A 46 -8.85 11.55 2.07
N ALA A 47 -8.87 12.85 1.79
CA ALA A 47 -8.87 13.90 2.81
C ALA A 47 -10.17 13.98 3.64
N GLN A 48 -11.18 13.16 3.31
CA GLN A 48 -12.42 13.02 4.07
C GLN A 48 -12.49 11.66 4.80
N ASP A 49 -11.34 10.99 5.01
CA ASP A 49 -11.22 9.68 5.63
C ASP A 49 -12.02 8.57 4.93
N ARG A 50 -12.30 8.75 3.63
CA ARG A 50 -12.95 7.71 2.82
C ARG A 50 -11.89 6.91 2.10
N ILE A 51 -12.13 5.61 1.95
CA ILE A 51 -11.29 4.75 1.12
C ILE A 51 -11.25 5.34 -0.29
N ALA A 52 -10.04 5.60 -0.78
CA ALA A 52 -9.84 6.12 -2.12
C ALA A 52 -10.44 5.14 -3.14
N SER A 53 -11.13 5.63 -4.17
CA SER A 53 -11.83 4.77 -5.14
C SER A 53 -10.91 3.77 -5.87
N PHE A 54 -9.62 4.08 -5.95
CA PHE A 54 -8.61 3.18 -6.51
C PHE A 54 -8.03 2.21 -5.46
N SER A 55 -8.13 2.49 -4.16
CA SER A 55 -7.50 1.63 -3.15
C SER A 55 -8.12 0.25 -3.17
N ASN A 56 -7.28 -0.77 -3.19
CA ASN A 56 -7.73 -2.11 -2.85
C ASN A 56 -8.18 -2.17 -1.37
N TRP A 57 -9.05 -3.13 -1.08
CA TRP A 57 -9.78 -3.24 0.17
C TRP A 57 -9.94 -4.70 0.60
N GLY A 58 -10.57 -4.93 1.76
CA GLY A 58 -10.89 -6.27 2.25
C GLY A 58 -9.97 -6.74 3.38
N PRO A 59 -10.07 -8.02 3.77
CA PRO A 59 -9.47 -8.53 5.00
C PRO A 59 -7.94 -8.66 4.96
N CYS A 60 -7.32 -8.55 3.78
CA CYS A 60 -5.86 -8.54 3.65
C CYS A 60 -5.25 -7.14 3.82
N VAL A 61 -6.07 -6.11 4.10
CA VAL A 61 -5.59 -4.77 4.45
C VAL A 61 -5.61 -4.63 5.97
N ASP A 62 -4.46 -4.32 6.57
CA ASP A 62 -4.33 -4.15 8.02
C ASP A 62 -4.75 -2.76 8.49
N ILE A 63 -4.40 -1.73 7.71
CA ILE A 63 -4.67 -0.33 8.05
C ILE A 63 -4.83 0.52 6.79
N PHE A 64 -5.57 1.62 6.92
CA PHE A 64 -5.69 2.63 5.88
C PHE A 64 -5.06 3.95 6.36
N THR A 65 -4.31 4.62 5.48
CA THR A 65 -3.66 5.91 5.77
C THR A 65 -3.86 6.88 4.62
N SER A 66 -3.50 8.15 4.81
CA SER A 66 -3.61 9.17 3.75
C SER A 66 -2.82 8.75 2.50
N GLY A 67 -3.53 8.66 1.37
CA GLY A 67 -2.96 8.19 0.10
C GLY A 67 -3.42 8.98 -1.12
N VAL A 68 -4.24 10.00 -0.93
CA VAL A 68 -4.72 10.89 -2.00
C VAL A 68 -4.14 12.27 -1.80
N SER A 69 -3.56 12.84 -2.86
CA SER A 69 -2.95 14.17 -2.84
C SER A 69 -1.92 14.31 -1.71
N VAL A 70 -1.02 13.33 -1.61
CA VAL A 70 0.12 13.34 -0.69
C VAL A 70 1.25 14.13 -1.33
N GLU A 71 1.82 15.07 -0.58
CA GLU A 71 2.98 15.84 -1.02
C GLU A 71 4.21 14.92 -1.08
N THR A 72 4.89 14.90 -2.23
CA THR A 72 6.08 14.08 -2.47
C THR A 72 7.09 14.83 -3.32
N THR A 73 8.30 14.28 -3.43
CA THR A 73 9.38 14.87 -4.22
C THR A 73 9.16 14.66 -5.71
N SER A 74 9.41 15.70 -6.50
CA SER A 74 9.36 15.60 -7.96
C SER A 74 10.64 14.98 -8.51
N LEU A 75 10.49 14.02 -9.42
CA LEU A 75 11.61 13.42 -10.18
C LEU A 75 12.32 14.44 -11.10
N ARG A 76 11.74 15.63 -11.32
CA ARG A 76 12.30 16.67 -12.20
C ARG A 76 13.09 17.75 -11.45
N GLY A 77 13.34 17.58 -10.15
CA GLY A 77 14.17 18.45 -9.32
C GLY A 77 13.43 19.61 -8.66
N GLY A 78 13.84 19.93 -7.43
CA GLY A 78 13.62 21.21 -6.72
C GLY A 78 12.22 21.52 -6.17
N ALA A 79 11.15 20.92 -6.70
CA ALA A 79 9.78 21.22 -6.28
C ALA A 79 9.07 19.98 -5.71
N SER A 80 8.18 20.21 -4.74
CA SER A 80 7.21 19.21 -4.32
C SER A 80 6.10 19.04 -5.37
N THR A 81 5.52 17.86 -5.43
CA THR A 81 4.35 17.53 -6.26
C THR A 81 3.37 16.74 -5.42
N TYR A 82 2.08 16.83 -5.73
CA TYR A 82 1.07 15.97 -5.13
C TYR A 82 0.85 14.71 -5.97
N LYS A 83 0.80 13.55 -5.30
CA LYS A 83 0.53 12.26 -5.92
C LYS A 83 -0.46 11.46 -5.08
N SER A 84 -1.13 10.50 -5.73
CA SER A 84 -2.09 9.61 -5.09
C SER A 84 -1.73 8.16 -5.41
N GLY A 85 -1.85 7.28 -4.41
CA GLY A 85 -1.62 5.85 -4.55
C GLY A 85 -1.41 5.18 -3.20
N THR A 86 -1.75 3.89 -3.12
CA THR A 86 -1.44 3.06 -1.93
C THR A 86 0.07 2.92 -1.68
N SER A 87 0.90 3.16 -2.69
CA SER A 87 2.35 3.28 -2.55
C SER A 87 2.79 4.50 -1.74
N LEU A 88 1.97 5.56 -1.71
CA LEU A 88 2.21 6.75 -0.89
C LEU A 88 1.68 6.53 0.53
N SER A 89 0.59 5.76 0.67
CA SER A 89 0.06 5.33 1.96
C SER A 89 1.01 4.40 2.73
N ALA A 90 1.71 3.53 2.00
CA ALA A 90 2.66 2.57 2.54
C ALA A 90 4.09 3.12 2.73
N GLY A 91 4.34 4.35 2.27
CA GLY A 91 5.67 4.96 2.22
C GLY A 91 6.05 5.78 3.43
#